data_AF-A0A382W0E9-F1
#
_entry.id   AF-A0A382W0E9-F1
#
_cell.length_a   1.000
_cell.length_b   1.000
_cell.length_c   1.000
_cell.angle_alpha   90.00
_cell.angle_beta   90.00
_cell.angle_gamma   90.00
#
_symmetry.space_group_name_H-M   'P 1'
#
loop_
_entity.id
_entity.type
_entity.pdbx_description
1 polymer ?
#
loop_
_entity_poly.entity_id
_entity_poly.type
_entity_poly.pdbx_seq_one_letter_code
_entity_poly.pdbx_strand_id
1 'polypeptide(L)' 'MAEFTLPSNSKVVEGRIYKNVQKLKDSKILKIYRWNPETNDNP' A
#
# COMPACT_ATOMS: atom_id res chain seq x y z
N MET A 1 2.21 -29.41 -13.37
CA MET A 1 2.62 -28.04 -12.98
C MET A 1 1.59 -27.56 -11.98
N ALA A 2 1.99 -27.15 -10.77
CA ALA A 2 1.05 -26.65 -9.77
C ALA A 2 1.03 -25.12 -9.82
N GLU A 3 -0.15 -24.51 -9.81
CA GLU A 3 -0.30 -23.06 -9.72
C GLU A 3 -0.26 -22.63 -8.26
N PHE A 4 0.74 -21.83 -7.91
CA PHE A 4 0.82 -21.21 -6.59
C PHE A 4 0.16 -19.85 -6.65
N THR A 5 -1.05 -19.75 -6.11
CA THR A 5 -1.72 -18.45 -5.94
C THR A 5 -1.40 -17.85 -4.58
N LEU A 6 -1.09 -16.56 -4.54
CA LEU A 6 -0.93 -15.85 -3.27
C LEU A 6 -2.25 -15.89 -2.48
N PRO A 7 -2.20 -16.11 -1.15
CA PRO A 7 -3.35 -15.94 -0.27
C PRO A 7 -3.93 -14.54 -0.42
N SER A 8 -5.24 -14.39 -0.20
CA SER A 8 -5.93 -13.10 -0.33
C SER A 8 -5.25 -11.98 0.47
N ASN A 9 -4.66 -12.30 1.63
CA ASN A 9 -4.00 -11.34 2.51
C ASN A 9 -2.52 -11.07 2.18
N SER A 10 -2.00 -11.68 1.12
CA SER A 10 -0.60 -11.52 0.69
C SER A 10 -0.48 -10.96 -0.72
N LYS A 11 -1.60 -10.46 -1.27
CA LYS A 11 -1.63 -9.77 -2.57
C LYS A 11 -1.42 -8.27 -2.33
N VAL A 12 -0.53 -7.67 -3.12
CA VAL A 12 -0.37 -6.22 -3.15
C VAL A 12 -1.59 -5.62 -3.84
N VAL A 13 -2.27 -4.70 -3.17
CA VAL A 13 -3.42 -3.95 -3.70
C VAL A 13 -3.07 -2.48 -3.85
N GLU A 14 -3.95 -1.71 -4.48
CA GLU A 14 -3.77 -0.25 -4.54
C GLU A 14 -3.93 0.35 -3.14
N GLY A 15 -2.85 0.99 -2.68
CA GLY A 15 -2.83 1.68 -1.38
C GLY A 15 -3.47 3.07 -1.43
N ARG A 16 -3.51 3.71 -0.26
CA ARG A 16 -4.07 5.05 -0.10
C ARG A 16 -3.11 6.13 -0.58
N ILE A 17 -3.64 7.16 -1.27
CA ILE A 17 -2.85 8.32 -1.72
C ILE A 17 -3.15 9.52 -0.81
N TYR A 18 -2.10 10.03 -0.18
CA TYR A 18 -2.15 11.25 0.61
C TYR A 18 -1.43 12.37 -0.16
N LYS A 19 -2.19 13.37 -0.61
CA LYS A 19 -1.62 14.54 -1.27
C LYS A 19 -1.02 15.47 -0.22
N ASN A 20 0.16 16.00 -0.52
CA ASN A 20 0.74 17.05 0.30
C ASN A 20 -0.14 18.30 0.20
N VAL A 21 -0.37 18.96 1.34
CA VAL A 21 -1.14 20.20 1.43
C VAL A 21 -0.37 21.37 0.81
N GLN A 22 0.96 21.28 0.79
CA GLN A 22 1.84 22.31 0.22
C GLN A 22 2.27 21.92 -1.20
N LYS A 23 2.21 22.88 -2.13
CA LYS A 23 2.81 22.74 -3.46
C LYS A 23 4.32 22.89 -3.35
N LEU A 24 5.00 21.77 -3.10
CA LEU A 24 6.45 21.69 -3.13
C LEU A 24 6.93 21.52 -4.57
N LYS A 25 7.97 22.27 -4.94
CA LYS A 25 8.60 22.20 -6.26
C LYS A 25 9.20 20.80 -6.53
N ASP A 26 9.67 20.13 -5.48
CA ASP A 26 10.35 18.82 -5.54
C ASP A 26 9.68 17.79 -4.63
N SER A 27 8.38 17.56 -4.81
CA SER A 27 7.67 16.52 -4.03
C SER A 27 8.14 15.12 -4.44
N LYS A 28 8.55 14.30 -3.45
CA LYS A 28 8.90 12.89 -3.66
C LYS A 28 7.72 12.00 -3.31
N ILE A 29 7.49 10.97 -4.14
CA ILE A 29 6.50 9.93 -3.85
C ILE A 29 7.15 8.90 -2.93
N LEU A 30 6.54 8.67 -1.77
CA LEU A 30 6.92 7.62 -0.83
C LEU A 30 5.87 6.52 -0.86
N LYS A 31 6.29 5.29 -1.18
CA LYS A 31 5.43 4.10 -1.11
C LYS A 31 5.67 3.43 0.24
N ILE A 32 4.65 3.38 1.09
CA ILE A 32 4.73 2.82 2.44
C ILE A 32 3.84 1.58 2.48
N TYR A 33 4.44 0.43 2.75
CA TYR A 33 3.71 -0.82 2.98
C TYR A 33 3.57 -1.01 4.50
N ARG A 34 2.38 -0.73 5.05
CA ARG A 34 2.14 -0.76 6.49
C ARG A 34 0.85 -1.50 6.82
N TRP A 35 0.98 -2.62 7.51
CA TRP A 35 -0.16 -3.35 8.08
C TRP A 35 -0.76 -2.55 9.24
N ASN A 36 -2.09 -2.55 9.35
CA ASN A 36 -2.81 -1.86 10.43
C ASN A 36 -3.53 -2.87 11.35
N PRO A 37 -3.08 -3.06 12.61
CA PRO A 37 -3.69 -4.04 13.52
C PRO A 37 -5.15 -3.74 13.84
N GLU A 38 -5.52 -2.47 13.87
CA GLU A 38 -6.87 -2.03 14.27
C GLU A 38 -7.95 -2.39 13.24
N THR A 39 -7.59 -2.36 11.94
CA THR A 39 -8.54 -2.70 10.87
C THR A 39 -8.32 -4.10 10.31
N ASN A 40 -7.28 -4.81 10.76
CA ASN A 40 -6.83 -6.09 10.22
C ASN A 40 -6.70 -6.10 8.68
N ASP A 41 -6.54 -4.92 8.09
CA ASP A 41 -6.42 -4.74 6.65
C ASP A 41 -4.97 -4.95 6.23
N ASN A 42 -4.84 -5.56 5.06
CA ASN A 42 -3.58 -5.58 4.34
C ASN A 42 -3.34 -4.19 3.71
N PRO A 43 -2.07 -3.76 3.53
CA PRO A 43 -1.73 -2.41 3.10
C PRO A 43 -2.32 -1.99 1.75
#